data_AF-A0A939UKY6-F1
#
_entry.id   AF-A0A939UKY6-F1
#
_cell.length_a   1.000
_cell.length_b   1.000
_cell.length_c   1.000
_cell.angle_alpha   90.00
_cell.angle_beta   90.00
_cell.angle_gamma   90.00
#
_symmetry.space_group_name_H-M   'P 1'
#
loop_
_entity.id
_entity.type
_entity.pdbx_description
1 polymer ?
#
loop_
_entity_poly.entity_id
_entity_poly.type
_entity_poly.pdbx_seq_one_letter_code
_entity_poly.pdbx_strand_id
1 'polypeptide(L)'
;MNFDLKNLDADLASLAKKGVTEFALHDSRFASDKNLLARFLKSAARLAPDVYYSIPVQAQVLDAETVGLLQNLFCSVDVTMRGEPFKKFFLDKKLFSKKAALLNNAGIVFGFLMDFALAQDDSVKGFRDRIDFALPLYPNHIDFEQLFSDKKEAKSTATFSSQDITWARDVAYAINVFYSMGRAVPWFNSVLKPLKIAPSKFFSDFAEWQRCNNCGYDARKKINEASHKEIEKMQVLFLEEKYCEKRLERLLPVAVDLVKVNGAFSRLEGEGEESELELNFNPDDLMSPAALDINSFEENVCMEGCRIKVFAA
;
A
#
# COMPACT_ATOMS: atom_id res chain seq x y z
N MET A 1 14.14 -12.65 -15.24
CA MET A 1 14.30 -13.00 -16.67
C MET A 1 14.07 -11.73 -17.47
N ASN A 2 15.00 -11.30 -18.34
CA ASN A 2 14.76 -10.14 -19.20
C ASN A 2 13.88 -10.60 -20.37
N PHE A 3 12.65 -10.08 -20.45
CA PHE A 3 11.70 -10.42 -21.50
C PHE A 3 12.08 -9.72 -22.81
N ASP A 4 12.16 -10.47 -23.91
CA ASP A 4 12.23 -9.91 -25.26
C ASP A 4 10.81 -9.89 -25.85
N LEU A 5 10.33 -8.72 -26.25
CA LEU A 5 9.04 -8.52 -26.91
C LEU A 5 8.83 -9.41 -28.13
N LYS A 6 9.92 -9.83 -28.79
CA LYS A 6 9.85 -10.74 -29.95
C LYS A 6 9.39 -12.15 -29.59
N ASN A 7 9.65 -12.60 -28.36
CA ASN A 7 9.37 -13.96 -27.88
C ASN A 7 8.34 -14.03 -26.75
N LEU A 8 7.56 -12.96 -26.56
CA LEU A 8 6.59 -12.81 -25.46
C LEU A 8 5.75 -14.07 -25.17
N ASP A 9 5.13 -14.65 -26.19
CA ASP A 9 4.27 -15.82 -26.05
C ASP A 9 5.07 -17.08 -25.66
N ALA A 10 6.28 -17.26 -26.22
CA ALA A 10 7.14 -18.39 -25.88
C ALA A 10 7.67 -18.29 -24.45
N ASP A 11 8.04 -17.08 -24.02
CA ASP A 11 8.51 -16.81 -22.66
C ASP A 11 7.39 -17.01 -21.65
N LEU A 12 6.17 -16.51 -21.90
CA LEU A 12 4.99 -16.72 -21.05
C LEU A 12 4.62 -18.21 -20.94
N ALA A 13 4.60 -18.93 -22.06
CA ALA A 13 4.36 -20.38 -22.05
C ALA A 13 5.46 -21.16 -21.31
N SER A 14 6.68 -20.60 -21.21
CA SER A 14 7.76 -21.17 -20.41
C SER A 14 7.51 -21.03 -18.90
N LEU A 15 6.85 -19.96 -18.45
CA LEU A 15 6.59 -19.71 -17.03
C LEU A 15 5.78 -20.85 -16.41
N ALA A 16 4.64 -21.17 -17.01
CA ALA A 16 3.77 -22.26 -16.56
C ALA A 16 4.52 -23.62 -16.56
N LYS A 17 5.30 -23.91 -17.60
CA LYS A 17 6.10 -25.14 -17.70
C LYS A 17 7.16 -25.26 -16.61
N LYS A 18 7.69 -24.13 -16.14
CA LYS A 18 8.72 -24.07 -15.09
C LYS A 18 8.14 -24.04 -13.68
N GLY A 19 6.81 -24.08 -13.53
CA GLY A 19 6.15 -23.96 -12.24
C GLY A 19 6.36 -22.60 -11.58
N VAL A 20 6.58 -21.55 -12.36
CA VAL A 20 6.67 -20.18 -11.84
C VAL A 20 5.29 -19.77 -11.36
N THR A 21 5.17 -19.33 -10.11
CA THR A 21 3.91 -18.89 -9.50
C THR A 21 3.75 -17.37 -9.52
N GLU A 22 4.86 -16.63 -9.61
CA GLU A 22 4.87 -15.16 -9.57
C GLU A 22 5.78 -14.57 -10.65
N PHE A 23 5.35 -13.46 -11.24
CA PHE A 23 6.10 -12.73 -12.25
C PHE A 23 5.98 -11.22 -12.09
N ALA A 24 7.13 -10.53 -11.97
CA ALA A 24 7.19 -9.07 -11.98
C ALA A 24 7.63 -8.55 -13.35
N LEU A 25 6.81 -7.69 -13.95
CA LEU A 25 7.12 -7.04 -15.21
C LEU A 25 8.00 -5.81 -14.96
N HIS A 26 9.26 -5.82 -15.41
CA HIS A 26 10.19 -4.69 -15.21
C HIS A 26 10.37 -3.78 -16.43
N ASP A 27 9.85 -4.16 -17.58
CA ASP A 27 10.05 -3.39 -18.81
C ASP A 27 9.13 -2.17 -18.86
N SER A 28 9.72 -1.00 -18.60
CA SER A 28 9.05 0.30 -18.56
C SER A 28 8.27 0.67 -19.83
N ARG A 29 8.52 0.02 -20.98
CA ARG A 29 7.76 0.27 -22.22
C ARG A 29 6.30 -0.16 -22.09
N PHE A 30 6.04 -1.24 -21.36
CA PHE A 30 4.67 -1.70 -21.10
C PHE A 30 3.90 -0.73 -20.19
N ALA A 31 4.62 0.04 -19.36
CA ALA A 31 3.98 0.96 -18.45
C ALA A 31 3.29 2.14 -19.17
N SER A 32 3.75 2.52 -20.37
CA SER A 32 3.25 3.67 -21.11
C SER A 32 2.61 3.36 -22.48
N ASP A 33 2.85 2.18 -23.05
CA ASP A 33 2.25 1.76 -24.33
C ASP A 33 1.02 0.87 -24.10
N LYS A 34 -0.17 1.43 -24.32
CA LYS A 34 -1.46 0.74 -24.16
C LYS A 34 -1.59 -0.51 -25.05
N ASN A 35 -1.13 -0.46 -26.30
CA ASN A 35 -1.26 -1.58 -27.22
C ASN A 35 -0.35 -2.73 -26.81
N LEU A 36 0.87 -2.40 -26.40
CA LEU A 36 1.84 -3.36 -25.91
C LEU A 36 1.37 -4.03 -24.61
N LEU A 37 0.86 -3.23 -23.67
CA LEU A 37 0.25 -3.71 -22.43
C LEU A 37 -0.94 -4.63 -22.71
N ALA A 38 -1.87 -4.23 -23.57
CA ALA A 38 -3.02 -5.04 -23.92
C ALA A 38 -2.63 -6.38 -24.56
N ARG A 39 -1.59 -6.39 -25.41
CA ARG A 39 -1.04 -7.63 -25.98
C ARG A 39 -0.46 -8.53 -24.89
N PHE A 40 0.29 -7.98 -23.94
CA PHE A 40 0.82 -8.73 -22.81
C PHE A 40 -0.28 -9.36 -21.96
N LEU A 41 -1.25 -8.55 -21.51
CA LEU A 41 -2.34 -9.03 -20.65
C LEU A 41 -3.12 -10.17 -21.31
N LYS A 42 -3.45 -10.04 -22.60
CA LYS A 42 -4.14 -11.09 -23.37
C LYS A 42 -3.30 -12.36 -23.49
N SER A 43 -2.02 -12.24 -23.77
CA SER A 43 -1.13 -13.40 -23.87
C SER A 43 -0.93 -14.07 -22.51
N ALA A 44 -0.76 -13.31 -21.43
CA ALA A 44 -0.57 -13.80 -20.07
C ALA A 44 -1.80 -14.59 -19.60
N ALA A 45 -2.99 -14.01 -19.71
CA ALA A 45 -4.26 -14.67 -19.35
C ALA A 45 -4.52 -15.96 -20.14
N ARG A 46 -3.97 -16.08 -21.36
CA ARG A 46 -4.12 -17.29 -22.19
C ARG A 46 -3.08 -18.35 -21.91
N LEU A 47 -1.82 -17.97 -21.69
CA LEU A 47 -0.68 -18.88 -21.73
C LEU A 47 -0.16 -19.27 -20.33
N ALA A 48 -0.43 -18.43 -19.33
CA ALA A 48 0.00 -18.63 -17.96
C ALA A 48 -1.03 -17.99 -16.99
N PRO A 49 -2.32 -18.38 -17.04
CA PRO A 49 -3.38 -17.76 -16.25
C PRO A 49 -3.16 -17.89 -14.73
N ASP A 50 -2.52 -18.98 -14.28
CA ASP A 50 -2.33 -19.28 -12.85
C ASP A 50 -1.14 -18.55 -12.22
N VAL A 51 -0.41 -17.75 -13.00
CA VAL A 51 0.71 -16.94 -12.52
C VAL A 51 0.19 -15.64 -11.96
N TYR A 52 0.68 -15.23 -10.80
CA TYR A 52 0.43 -13.90 -10.27
C TYR A 52 1.37 -12.87 -10.90
N TYR A 53 0.81 -11.78 -11.41
CA TYR A 53 1.56 -10.73 -12.12
C TYR A 53 1.61 -9.41 -11.35
N SER A 54 2.81 -8.88 -11.09
CA SER A 54 3.01 -7.48 -10.67
C SER A 54 3.35 -6.63 -11.90
N ILE A 55 2.52 -5.62 -12.18
CA ILE A 55 2.54 -4.88 -13.44
C ILE A 55 2.66 -3.37 -13.18
N PRO A 56 3.81 -2.74 -13.48
CA PRO A 56 3.95 -1.30 -13.41
C PRO A 56 3.24 -0.63 -14.59
N VAL A 57 2.46 0.41 -14.30
CA VAL A 57 1.73 1.19 -15.29
C VAL A 57 1.80 2.68 -15.00
N GLN A 58 1.67 3.48 -16.04
CA GLN A 58 1.39 4.91 -15.91
C GLN A 58 -0.13 5.14 -15.83
N ALA A 59 -0.56 6.18 -15.13
CA ALA A 59 -1.99 6.48 -14.97
C ALA A 59 -2.72 6.70 -16.31
N GLN A 60 -2.00 7.14 -17.34
CA GLN A 60 -2.53 7.44 -18.67
C GLN A 60 -3.04 6.19 -19.40
N VAL A 61 -2.41 5.03 -19.21
CA VAL A 61 -2.79 3.78 -19.91
C VAL A 61 -3.96 3.04 -19.26
N LEU A 62 -4.35 3.44 -18.05
CA LEU A 62 -5.45 2.84 -17.31
C LEU A 62 -6.80 3.39 -17.79
N ASP A 63 -7.56 2.61 -18.56
CA ASP A 63 -8.95 2.93 -18.90
C ASP A 63 -9.83 1.69 -18.75
N ALA A 64 -11.11 1.81 -19.11
CA ALA A 64 -12.06 0.71 -18.97
C ALA A 64 -11.65 -0.55 -19.75
N GLU A 65 -10.99 -0.41 -20.89
CA GLU A 65 -10.50 -1.55 -21.68
C GLU A 65 -9.32 -2.22 -20.97
N THR A 66 -8.32 -1.44 -20.54
CA THR A 66 -7.16 -1.97 -19.80
C THR A 66 -7.60 -2.65 -18.50
N VAL A 67 -8.51 -2.03 -17.74
CA VAL A 67 -9.05 -2.61 -16.50
C VAL A 67 -9.82 -3.90 -16.76
N GLY A 68 -10.62 -3.96 -17.84
CA GLY A 68 -11.29 -5.20 -18.24
C GLY A 68 -10.32 -6.33 -18.57
N LEU A 69 -9.15 -6.03 -19.15
CA LEU A 69 -8.11 -7.05 -19.37
C LEU A 69 -7.45 -7.51 -18.06
N LEU A 70 -7.21 -6.59 -17.12
CA LEU A 70 -6.65 -6.90 -15.81
C LEU A 70 -7.57 -7.80 -14.97
N GLN A 71 -8.89 -7.64 -15.07
CA GLN A 71 -9.86 -8.50 -14.37
C GLN A 71 -9.80 -9.98 -14.79
N ASN A 72 -9.19 -10.28 -15.94
CA ASN A 72 -9.04 -11.66 -16.44
C ASN A 72 -7.68 -12.27 -16.06
N LEU A 73 -6.93 -11.65 -15.15
CA LEU A 73 -5.59 -12.06 -14.75
C LEU A 73 -5.44 -11.96 -13.23
N PHE A 74 -4.74 -12.92 -12.63
CA PHE A 74 -4.29 -12.78 -11.24
C PHE A 74 -3.16 -11.76 -11.21
N CYS A 75 -3.46 -10.51 -10.85
CA CYS A 75 -2.45 -9.45 -10.89
C CYS A 75 -2.66 -8.36 -9.84
N SER A 76 -1.56 -7.67 -9.54
CA SER A 76 -1.55 -6.33 -8.97
C SER A 76 -0.96 -5.32 -9.94
N VAL A 77 -1.38 -4.07 -9.74
CA VAL A 77 -0.97 -2.96 -10.59
C VAL A 77 -0.22 -1.89 -9.78
N ASP A 78 0.97 -1.56 -10.25
CA ASP A 78 1.82 -0.55 -9.64
C ASP A 78 1.72 0.76 -10.42
N VAL A 79 0.85 1.67 -9.96
CA VAL A 79 0.60 2.93 -10.65
C VAL A 79 1.69 3.93 -10.30
N THR A 80 2.47 4.34 -11.29
CA THR A 80 3.50 5.36 -11.09
C THR A 80 2.87 6.70 -10.75
N MET A 81 3.14 7.21 -9.55
CA MET A 81 2.66 8.50 -9.05
C MET A 81 3.85 9.42 -8.74
N ARG A 82 4.44 9.94 -9.81
CA ARG A 82 5.52 10.93 -9.75
C ARG A 82 4.97 12.28 -10.18
N GLY A 83 5.54 13.37 -9.68
CA GLY A 83 5.25 14.66 -10.31
C GLY A 83 5.96 14.73 -11.65
N GLU A 84 5.22 15.11 -12.68
CA GLU A 84 5.82 15.28 -13.99
C GLU A 84 6.69 16.56 -14.00
N PRO A 85 7.89 16.54 -14.60
CA PRO A 85 8.78 17.69 -14.71
C PRO A 85 8.32 18.66 -15.81
N PHE A 86 7.03 18.95 -15.88
CA PHE A 86 6.58 20.17 -16.55
C PHE A 86 7.09 21.37 -15.75
N LYS A 87 7.04 22.59 -16.32
CA LYS A 87 7.57 23.86 -15.78
C LYS A 87 7.27 24.17 -14.29
N LYS A 88 6.43 23.38 -13.64
CA LYS A 88 6.22 23.25 -12.20
C LYS A 88 5.82 21.80 -11.90
N PHE A 89 6.40 21.20 -10.86
CA PHE A 89 5.99 19.89 -10.35
C PHE A 89 4.46 19.85 -10.13
N PHE A 90 3.77 18.99 -10.88
CA PHE A 90 2.30 18.91 -10.87
C PHE A 90 1.84 17.46 -10.69
N LEU A 91 0.91 17.26 -9.76
CA LEU A 91 0.21 16.01 -9.54
C LEU A 91 -1.24 16.15 -10.03
N ASP A 92 -1.61 15.44 -11.08
CA ASP A 92 -2.98 15.44 -11.61
C ASP A 92 -3.92 14.63 -10.70
N LYS A 93 -4.35 15.25 -9.59
CA LYS A 93 -5.25 14.63 -8.62
C LYS A 93 -6.54 14.11 -9.24
N LYS A 94 -7.06 14.77 -10.29
CA LYS A 94 -8.29 14.35 -10.97
C LYS A 94 -8.07 13.07 -11.75
N LEU A 95 -6.95 12.97 -12.48
CA LEU A 95 -6.56 11.75 -13.18
C LEU A 95 -6.44 10.58 -12.19
N PHE A 96 -5.61 10.71 -11.16
CA PHE A 96 -5.36 9.64 -10.19
C PHE A 96 -6.61 9.21 -9.43
N SER A 97 -7.47 10.15 -9.01
CA SER A 97 -8.75 9.81 -8.36
C SER A 97 -9.64 8.98 -9.29
N LYS A 98 -9.71 9.33 -10.58
CA LYS A 98 -10.48 8.58 -11.57
C LYS A 98 -9.89 7.17 -11.79
N LYS A 99 -8.56 7.03 -11.83
CA LYS A 99 -7.91 5.72 -12.03
C LYS A 99 -8.07 4.81 -10.81
N ALA A 100 -7.85 5.34 -9.61
CA ALA A 100 -8.08 4.59 -8.38
C ALA A 100 -9.54 4.12 -8.27
N ALA A 101 -10.51 4.98 -8.59
CA ALA A 101 -11.92 4.58 -8.62
C ALA A 101 -12.20 3.45 -9.62
N LEU A 102 -11.59 3.48 -10.81
CA LEU A 102 -11.73 2.39 -11.79
C LEU A 102 -11.18 1.05 -11.26
N LEU A 103 -10.02 1.08 -10.61
CA LEU A 103 -9.37 -0.11 -10.06
C LEU A 103 -10.16 -0.67 -8.87
N ASN A 104 -10.54 0.19 -7.91
CA ASN A 104 -11.37 -0.17 -6.76
C ASN A 104 -12.71 -0.79 -7.17
N ASN A 105 -13.44 -0.16 -8.10
CA ASN A 105 -14.73 -0.67 -8.57
C ASN A 105 -14.60 -2.02 -9.30
N ALA A 106 -13.44 -2.30 -9.89
CA ALA A 106 -13.15 -3.53 -10.59
C ALA A 106 -12.56 -4.62 -9.69
N GLY A 107 -12.29 -4.31 -8.41
CA GLY A 107 -11.63 -5.23 -7.47
C GLY A 107 -10.15 -5.51 -7.80
N ILE A 108 -9.50 -4.62 -8.55
CA ILE A 108 -8.08 -4.79 -8.91
C ILE A 108 -7.20 -4.30 -7.78
N VAL A 109 -6.32 -5.17 -7.29
CA VAL A 109 -5.27 -4.82 -6.32
C VAL A 109 -4.31 -3.82 -6.97
N PHE A 110 -4.10 -2.68 -6.33
CA PHE A 110 -3.19 -1.68 -6.86
C PHE A 110 -2.43 -0.92 -5.77
N GLY A 111 -1.26 -0.42 -6.14
CA GLY A 111 -0.48 0.46 -5.29
C GLY A 111 0.04 1.66 -6.04
N PHE A 112 0.65 2.59 -5.29
CA PHE A 112 1.34 3.73 -5.87
C PHE A 112 2.86 3.59 -5.73
N LEU A 113 3.56 3.71 -6.86
CA LEU A 113 5.01 3.86 -6.88
C LEU A 113 5.36 5.34 -6.87
N MET A 114 6.00 5.78 -5.80
CA MET A 114 6.39 7.17 -5.58
C MET A 114 7.91 7.32 -5.49
N ASP A 115 8.34 8.59 -5.51
CA ASP A 115 9.71 9.00 -5.26
C ASP A 115 9.74 10.27 -4.39
N PHE A 116 10.92 10.59 -3.87
CA PHE A 116 11.26 11.86 -3.24
C PHE A 116 12.65 12.34 -3.69
N ALA A 117 12.79 13.64 -3.91
CA ALA A 117 14.09 14.29 -4.20
C ALA A 117 14.87 13.69 -5.39
N LEU A 118 14.15 13.23 -6.43
CA LEU A 118 14.73 12.84 -7.73
C LEU A 118 14.54 13.92 -8.80
N ALA A 119 13.36 14.55 -8.83
CA ALA A 119 13.07 15.64 -9.76
C ALA A 119 13.57 16.97 -9.19
N GLN A 120 14.17 17.81 -10.04
CA GLN A 120 14.75 19.10 -9.63
C GLN A 120 13.73 20.04 -8.95
N ASP A 121 12.47 19.99 -9.40
CA ASP A 121 11.38 20.82 -8.89
C ASP A 121 10.52 20.13 -7.79
N ASP A 122 10.90 18.92 -7.34
CA ASP A 122 10.23 18.30 -6.20
C ASP A 122 10.53 19.05 -4.90
N SER A 123 9.67 18.91 -3.90
CA SER A 123 9.81 19.59 -2.61
C SER A 123 9.22 18.76 -1.49
N VAL A 124 9.64 19.04 -0.25
CA VAL A 124 9.05 18.44 0.97
C VAL A 124 7.52 18.60 0.99
N LYS A 125 7.03 19.78 0.62
CA LYS A 125 5.59 20.05 0.51
C LYS A 125 4.95 19.15 -0.56
N GLY A 126 5.57 19.04 -1.73
CA GLY A 126 5.09 18.16 -2.80
C GLY A 126 5.01 16.70 -2.36
N PHE A 127 6.01 16.22 -1.60
CA PHE A 127 6.02 14.86 -1.05
C PHE A 127 4.88 14.62 -0.05
N ARG A 128 4.65 15.56 0.88
CA ARG A 128 3.50 15.50 1.81
C ARG A 128 2.18 15.50 1.05
N ASP A 129 2.02 16.41 0.09
CA ASP A 129 0.81 16.53 -0.74
C ASP A 129 0.51 15.24 -1.52
N ARG A 130 1.53 14.48 -1.93
CA ARG A 130 1.40 13.17 -2.58
C ARG A 130 0.86 12.12 -1.61
N ILE A 131 1.45 12.01 -0.43
CA ILE A 131 1.03 11.04 0.60
C ILE A 131 -0.40 11.33 1.07
N ASP A 132 -0.68 12.60 1.39
CA ASP A 132 -1.99 13.05 1.88
C ASP A 132 -3.11 12.84 0.86
N PHE A 133 -2.76 12.86 -0.42
CA PHE A 133 -3.69 12.59 -1.51
C PHE A 133 -3.88 11.10 -1.79
N ALA A 134 -2.82 10.30 -1.73
CA ALA A 134 -2.84 8.91 -2.17
C ALA A 134 -3.60 7.98 -1.22
N LEU A 135 -3.38 8.07 0.10
CA LEU A 135 -3.96 7.13 1.06
C LEU A 135 -5.50 7.12 1.10
N PRO A 136 -6.20 8.26 1.00
CA PRO A 136 -7.66 8.26 0.90
C PRO A 136 -8.20 7.56 -0.36
N LEU A 137 -7.36 7.18 -1.32
CA LEU A 137 -7.74 6.44 -2.52
C LEU A 137 -7.73 4.92 -2.34
N TYR A 138 -7.39 4.43 -1.13
CA TYR A 138 -7.33 3.01 -0.77
C TYR A 138 -6.37 2.16 -1.64
N PRO A 139 -5.12 2.61 -1.90
CA PRO A 139 -4.13 1.71 -2.50
C PRO A 139 -3.82 0.55 -1.54
N ASN A 140 -3.63 -0.66 -2.04
CA ASN A 140 -3.21 -1.80 -1.22
C ASN A 140 -1.78 -1.63 -0.68
N HIS A 141 -0.95 -0.86 -1.38
CA HIS A 141 0.42 -0.57 -1.00
C HIS A 141 0.90 0.78 -1.54
N ILE A 142 1.86 1.38 -0.84
CA ILE A 142 2.62 2.54 -1.32
C ILE A 142 4.09 2.21 -1.16
N ASP A 143 4.82 2.27 -2.26
CA ASP A 143 6.24 1.95 -2.29
C ASP A 143 7.07 3.08 -2.89
N PHE A 144 8.31 3.16 -2.43
CA PHE A 144 9.27 4.18 -2.84
C PHE A 144 10.50 3.50 -3.41
N GLU A 145 10.83 3.79 -4.66
CA GLU A 145 11.92 3.10 -5.36
C GLU A 145 13.27 3.25 -4.66
N GLN A 146 13.51 4.38 -3.99
CA GLN A 146 14.73 4.69 -3.24
C GLN A 146 14.97 3.75 -2.06
N LEU A 147 13.94 3.09 -1.52
CA LEU A 147 14.10 2.18 -0.37
C LEU A 147 14.68 0.83 -0.79
N PHE A 148 14.53 0.46 -2.06
CA PHE A 148 14.84 -0.87 -2.58
C PHE A 148 15.92 -0.86 -3.66
N SER A 149 16.32 0.30 -4.16
CA SER A 149 17.29 0.42 -5.25
C SER A 149 18.36 1.48 -4.97
N ASP A 150 19.62 1.03 -4.98
CA ASP A 150 20.79 1.92 -4.95
C ASP A 150 20.94 2.74 -6.25
N LYS A 151 20.16 2.46 -7.29
CA LYS A 151 20.27 3.12 -8.61
C LYS A 151 19.60 4.49 -8.65
N LYS A 152 18.71 4.80 -7.70
CA LYS A 152 17.93 6.05 -7.66
C LYS A 152 18.23 6.80 -6.37
N GLU A 153 19.41 7.39 -6.31
CA GLU A 153 19.84 8.16 -5.15
C GLU A 153 19.17 9.55 -5.12
N ALA A 154 18.52 9.86 -4.00
CA ALA A 154 17.98 11.18 -3.72
C ALA A 154 19.12 12.20 -3.59
N LYS A 155 18.97 13.38 -4.21
CA LYS A 155 19.99 14.43 -4.20
C LYS A 155 19.44 15.74 -3.69
N SER A 156 20.26 16.48 -2.94
CA SER A 156 19.86 17.79 -2.42
C SER A 156 19.60 18.76 -3.57
N THR A 157 18.52 19.51 -3.46
CA THR A 157 18.10 20.55 -4.41
C THR A 157 17.83 21.86 -3.66
N ALA A 158 17.43 22.92 -4.37
CA ALA A 158 17.03 24.17 -3.73
C ALA A 158 15.79 24.02 -2.82
N THR A 159 15.00 22.96 -3.01
CA THR A 159 13.71 22.70 -2.34
C THR A 159 13.71 21.39 -1.52
N PHE A 160 14.86 20.71 -1.46
CA PHE A 160 15.11 19.50 -0.68
C PHE A 160 16.52 19.55 -0.09
N SER A 161 16.64 19.88 1.20
CA SER A 161 17.91 19.79 1.90
C SER A 161 18.30 18.32 2.21
N SER A 162 19.54 18.09 2.62
CA SER A 162 19.96 16.75 3.06
C SER A 162 19.17 16.25 4.28
N GLN A 163 18.76 17.17 5.18
CA GLN A 163 17.89 16.83 6.32
C GLN A 163 16.49 16.44 5.86
N ASP A 164 15.97 17.15 4.85
CA ASP A 164 14.66 16.84 4.26
C ASP A 164 14.66 15.49 3.56
N ILE A 165 15.76 15.12 2.90
CA ILE A 165 15.92 13.80 2.26
C ILE A 165 15.91 12.69 3.31
N THR A 166 16.65 12.87 4.42
CA THR A 166 16.63 11.92 5.54
C THR A 166 15.21 11.78 6.11
N TRP A 167 14.53 12.91 6.35
CA TRP A 167 13.15 12.90 6.83
C TRP A 167 12.20 12.19 5.84
N ALA A 168 12.28 12.48 4.54
CA ALA A 168 11.42 11.87 3.53
C ALA A 168 11.68 10.36 3.41
N ARG A 169 12.93 9.92 3.52
CA ARG A 169 13.31 8.51 3.57
C ARG A 169 12.71 7.81 4.79
N ASP A 170 12.81 8.42 5.97
CA ASP A 170 12.31 7.83 7.20
C ASP A 170 10.77 7.74 7.17
N VAL A 171 10.08 8.75 6.61
CA VAL A 171 8.63 8.72 6.37
C VAL A 171 8.24 7.68 5.32
N ALA A 172 8.98 7.59 4.21
CA ALA A 172 8.76 6.58 3.18
C ALA A 172 8.87 5.16 3.74
N TYR A 173 9.88 4.93 4.59
CA TYR A 173 10.07 3.66 5.28
C TYR A 173 8.96 3.39 6.30
N ALA A 174 8.54 4.40 7.07
CA ALA A 174 7.40 4.30 7.98
C ALA A 174 6.09 3.91 7.25
N ILE A 175 5.84 4.48 6.06
CA ILE A 175 4.71 4.09 5.19
C ILE A 175 4.86 2.64 4.76
N ASN A 176 6.02 2.25 4.25
CA ASN A 176 6.23 0.89 3.76
C ASN A 176 6.02 -0.15 4.89
N VAL A 177 6.57 0.08 6.09
CA VAL A 177 6.40 -0.81 7.24
C VAL A 177 4.96 -0.82 7.74
N PHE A 178 4.39 0.34 8.08
CA PHE A 178 3.08 0.41 8.72
C PHE A 178 1.95 0.06 7.75
N TYR A 179 2.00 0.57 6.52
CA TYR A 179 0.89 0.50 5.59
C TYR A 179 0.99 -0.69 4.65
N SER A 180 2.09 -0.80 3.89
CA SER A 180 2.27 -1.83 2.86
C SER A 180 2.54 -3.19 3.48
N MET A 181 3.64 -3.34 4.22
CA MET A 181 4.01 -4.60 4.90
C MET A 181 3.01 -4.96 6.00
N GLY A 182 2.50 -3.95 6.70
CA GLY A 182 1.47 -4.10 7.72
C GLY A 182 0.06 -4.33 7.20
N ARG A 183 -0.15 -4.33 5.87
CA ARG A 183 -1.43 -4.63 5.19
C ARG A 183 -2.60 -3.79 5.74
N ALA A 184 -2.38 -2.48 5.87
CA ALA A 184 -3.28 -1.60 6.62
C ALA A 184 -4.47 -1.05 5.81
N VAL A 185 -4.53 -1.26 4.49
CA VAL A 185 -5.58 -0.69 3.61
C VAL A 185 -7.02 -0.89 4.12
N PRO A 186 -7.43 -2.03 4.70
CA PRO A 186 -8.83 -2.26 5.06
C PRO A 186 -9.34 -1.39 6.22
N TRP A 187 -8.45 -0.92 7.08
CA TRP A 187 -8.82 -0.27 8.35
C TRP A 187 -8.15 1.09 8.58
N PHE A 188 -7.04 1.39 7.89
CA PHE A 188 -6.22 2.56 8.15
C PHE A 188 -7.01 3.88 8.09
N ASN A 189 -7.82 4.07 7.05
CA ASN A 189 -8.56 5.32 6.86
C ASN A 189 -9.63 5.52 7.95
N SER A 190 -10.27 4.43 8.42
CA SER A 190 -11.23 4.46 9.53
C SER A 190 -10.57 4.91 10.84
N VAL A 191 -9.37 4.39 11.11
CA VAL A 191 -8.56 4.71 12.30
C VAL A 191 -7.92 6.09 12.22
N LEU A 192 -7.58 6.58 11.02
CA LEU A 192 -7.02 7.92 10.83
C LEU A 192 -8.07 9.02 10.98
N LYS A 193 -9.30 8.78 10.52
CA LYS A 193 -10.40 9.76 10.49
C LYS A 193 -10.61 10.53 11.81
N PRO A 194 -10.76 9.88 13.00
CA PRO A 194 -10.99 10.59 14.25
C PRO A 194 -9.77 11.37 14.76
N LEU A 195 -8.54 10.97 14.38
CA LEU A 195 -7.31 11.67 14.75
C LEU A 195 -7.23 13.07 14.14
N LYS A 196 -7.96 13.33 13.04
CA LYS A 196 -8.00 14.62 12.32
C LYS A 196 -6.61 15.16 11.98
N ILE A 197 -5.69 14.26 11.63
CA ILE A 197 -4.36 14.60 11.14
C ILE A 197 -4.18 14.09 9.72
N ALA A 198 -3.33 14.78 8.95
CA ALA A 198 -3.00 14.36 7.60
C ALA A 198 -2.16 13.06 7.62
N PRO A 199 -2.32 12.17 6.63
CA PRO A 199 -1.47 10.99 6.43
C PRO A 199 0.04 11.21 6.62
N SER A 200 0.58 12.25 6.00
CA SER A 200 1.99 12.59 6.06
C SER A 200 2.45 12.95 7.47
N LYS A 201 1.57 13.56 8.27
CA LYS A 201 1.84 13.82 9.69
C LYS A 201 1.76 12.53 10.51
N PHE A 202 0.75 11.69 10.29
CA PHE A 202 0.64 10.39 10.94
C PHE A 202 1.92 9.56 10.75
N PHE A 203 2.41 9.43 9.53
CA PHE A 203 3.63 8.66 9.25
C PHE A 203 4.92 9.36 9.66
N SER A 204 4.96 10.70 9.70
CA SER A 204 6.09 11.40 10.33
C SER A 204 6.18 11.10 11.82
N ASP A 205 5.04 10.96 12.50
CA ASP A 205 4.98 10.61 13.92
C ASP A 205 5.36 9.13 14.12
N PHE A 206 4.91 8.24 13.24
CA PHE A 206 5.32 6.83 13.28
C PHE A 206 6.82 6.65 13.00
N ALA A 207 7.40 7.40 12.05
CA ALA A 207 8.83 7.38 11.78
C ALA A 207 9.65 7.80 13.01
N GLU A 208 9.18 8.82 13.74
CA GLU A 208 9.80 9.24 15.00
C GLU A 208 9.65 8.15 16.08
N TRP A 209 8.47 7.55 16.21
CA TRP A 209 8.24 6.43 17.12
C TRP A 209 9.18 5.25 16.82
N GLN A 210 9.35 4.89 15.53
CA GLN A 210 10.25 3.83 15.11
C GLN A 210 11.71 4.14 15.50
N ARG A 211 12.15 5.38 15.33
CA ARG A 211 13.48 5.84 15.73
C ARG A 211 13.68 5.70 17.25
N CYS A 212 12.72 6.13 18.05
CA CYS A 212 12.77 6.02 19.51
C CYS A 212 12.76 4.56 20.00
N ASN A 213 12.15 3.65 19.24
CA ASN A 213 12.05 2.22 19.55
C ASN A 213 13.09 1.35 18.81
N ASN A 214 14.16 1.95 18.25
CA ASN A 214 15.25 1.24 17.56
C ASN A 214 14.79 0.31 16.41
N CYS A 215 13.70 0.69 15.71
CA CYS A 215 13.13 -0.02 14.56
C CYS A 215 12.92 0.87 13.34
N GLY A 216 13.61 2.02 13.29
CA GLY A 216 13.64 2.92 12.13
C GLY A 216 14.44 2.36 10.94
N TYR A 217 14.65 3.20 9.92
CA TYR A 217 15.29 2.82 8.66
C TYR A 217 16.69 2.19 8.82
N ASP A 218 17.46 2.60 9.83
CA ASP A 218 18.78 2.03 10.09
C ASP A 218 18.71 0.54 10.52
N ALA A 219 17.58 0.11 11.09
CA ALA A 219 17.29 -1.28 11.45
C ALA A 219 16.56 -2.06 10.34
N ARG A 220 16.44 -1.52 9.12
CA ARG A 220 15.62 -2.09 8.03
C ARG A 220 15.88 -3.55 7.69
N LYS A 221 17.12 -4.04 7.83
CA LYS A 221 17.41 -5.46 7.58
C LYS A 221 16.56 -6.37 8.46
N LYS A 222 16.45 -6.04 9.74
CA LYS A 222 15.66 -6.81 10.71
C LYS A 222 14.17 -6.68 10.45
N ILE A 223 13.70 -5.47 10.15
CA ILE A 223 12.26 -5.21 9.98
C ILE A 223 11.75 -5.74 8.65
N ASN A 224 12.56 -5.73 7.59
CA ASN A 224 12.20 -6.34 6.31
C ASN A 224 12.03 -7.87 6.41
N GLU A 225 12.57 -8.48 7.47
CA GLU A 225 12.42 -9.91 7.80
C GLU A 225 11.36 -10.13 8.89
N ALA A 226 10.71 -9.08 9.39
CA ALA A 226 9.70 -9.20 10.43
C ALA A 226 8.43 -9.85 9.89
N SER A 227 7.83 -10.71 10.71
CA SER A 227 6.51 -11.28 10.46
C SER A 227 5.43 -10.21 10.48
N HIS A 228 4.29 -10.46 9.81
CA HIS A 228 3.15 -9.54 9.87
C HIS A 228 2.70 -9.30 11.32
N LYS A 229 2.74 -10.33 12.17
CA LYS A 229 2.41 -10.26 13.60
C LYS A 229 3.28 -9.27 14.38
N GLU A 230 4.56 -9.19 14.08
CA GLU A 230 5.47 -8.22 14.70
C GLU A 230 5.12 -6.79 14.27
N ILE A 231 4.77 -6.60 13.01
CA ILE A 231 4.34 -5.30 12.48
C ILE A 231 2.98 -4.90 13.06
N GLU A 232 2.03 -5.82 13.18
CA GLU A 232 0.72 -5.61 13.83
C GLU A 232 0.92 -5.12 15.27
N LYS A 233 1.83 -5.74 16.01
CA LYS A 233 2.17 -5.28 17.37
C LYS A 233 2.69 -3.84 17.37
N MET A 234 3.54 -3.47 16.42
CA MET A 234 4.02 -2.08 16.28
C MET A 234 2.88 -1.12 15.93
N GLN A 235 1.95 -1.52 15.05
CA GLN A 235 0.78 -0.72 14.70
C GLN A 235 -0.09 -0.45 15.92
N VAL A 236 -0.41 -1.49 16.70
CA VAL A 236 -1.23 -1.37 17.92
C VAL A 236 -0.56 -0.46 18.93
N LEU A 237 0.72 -0.69 19.29
CA LEU A 237 1.44 0.13 20.27
C LEU A 237 1.49 1.61 19.87
N PHE A 238 1.76 1.89 18.59
CA PHE A 238 1.75 3.27 18.11
C PHE A 238 0.35 3.89 18.15
N LEU A 239 -0.69 3.15 17.78
CA LEU A 239 -2.07 3.65 17.83
C LEU A 239 -2.52 3.94 19.27
N GLU A 240 -2.14 3.11 20.24
CA GLU A 240 -2.40 3.35 21.67
C GLU A 240 -1.81 4.68 22.13
N GLU A 241 -0.52 4.91 21.84
CA GLU A 241 0.15 6.19 22.14
C GLU A 241 -0.55 7.36 21.43
N LYS A 242 -0.90 7.18 20.14
CA LYS A 242 -1.44 8.25 19.32
C LYS A 242 -2.86 8.65 19.71
N TYR A 243 -3.70 7.67 20.06
CA TYR A 243 -5.07 7.91 20.52
C TYR A 243 -5.07 8.54 21.91
N CYS A 244 -4.17 8.13 22.80
CA CYS A 244 -3.96 8.77 24.09
C CYS A 244 -3.52 10.24 23.94
N GLU A 245 -2.54 10.53 23.08
CA GLU A 245 -2.11 11.91 22.76
C GLU A 245 -3.29 12.80 22.33
N LYS A 246 -4.22 12.23 21.55
CA LYS A 246 -5.41 12.93 21.04
C LYS A 246 -6.62 12.91 21.97
N ARG A 247 -6.53 12.26 23.14
CA ARG A 247 -7.65 12.07 24.08
C ARG A 247 -8.85 11.34 23.45
N LEU A 248 -8.55 10.29 22.67
CA LEU A 248 -9.51 9.46 21.96
C LEU A 248 -9.54 8.03 22.50
N GLU A 249 -9.16 7.83 23.75
CA GLU A 249 -9.06 6.52 24.41
C GLU A 249 -10.37 5.73 24.33
N ARG A 250 -11.53 6.43 24.32
CA ARG A 250 -12.85 5.78 24.12
C ARG A 250 -12.96 4.99 22.82
N LEU A 251 -12.28 5.43 21.76
CA LEU A 251 -12.35 4.82 20.42
C LEU A 251 -11.30 3.73 20.21
N LEU A 252 -10.34 3.63 21.13
CA LEU A 252 -9.20 2.72 21.01
C LEU A 252 -9.62 1.24 20.94
N PRO A 253 -10.63 0.74 21.68
CA PRO A 253 -11.09 -0.64 21.54
C PRO A 253 -11.54 -0.96 20.11
N VAL A 254 -12.29 -0.07 19.45
CA VAL A 254 -12.72 -0.24 18.06
C VAL A 254 -11.52 -0.27 17.12
N ALA A 255 -10.59 0.68 17.29
CA ALA A 255 -9.39 0.77 16.44
C ALA A 255 -8.50 -0.48 16.56
N VAL A 256 -8.26 -0.97 17.78
CA VAL A 256 -7.43 -2.16 18.04
C VAL A 256 -8.09 -3.42 17.49
N ASP A 257 -9.40 -3.57 17.69
CA ASP A 257 -10.13 -4.73 17.16
C ASP A 257 -10.12 -4.77 15.63
N LEU A 258 -10.27 -3.61 14.97
CA LEU A 258 -10.15 -3.51 13.51
C LEU A 258 -8.77 -3.95 13.02
N VAL A 259 -7.70 -3.53 13.70
CA VAL A 259 -6.34 -3.96 13.36
C VAL A 259 -6.19 -5.47 13.53
N LYS A 260 -6.61 -6.02 14.67
CA LYS A 260 -6.46 -7.44 15.00
C LYS A 260 -7.26 -8.36 14.07
N VAL A 261 -8.53 -8.03 13.79
CA VAL A 261 -9.38 -8.88 12.94
C VAL A 261 -8.87 -8.91 11.50
N ASN A 262 -8.53 -7.74 10.94
CA ASN A 262 -7.96 -7.65 9.59
C ASN A 262 -6.55 -8.26 9.53
N GLY A 263 -5.77 -8.15 10.60
CA GLY A 263 -4.45 -8.76 10.70
C GLY A 263 -4.50 -10.28 10.77
N ALA A 264 -5.48 -10.86 11.47
CA ALA A 264 -5.69 -12.31 11.45
C ALA A 264 -6.07 -12.83 10.07
N PHE A 265 -6.99 -12.17 9.35
CA PHE A 265 -7.28 -12.53 7.96
C PHE A 265 -6.05 -12.38 7.06
N SER A 266 -5.28 -11.31 7.26
CA SER A 266 -4.04 -11.09 6.52
C SER A 266 -3.05 -12.22 6.71
N ARG A 267 -2.82 -12.68 7.95
CA ARG A 267 -1.91 -13.80 8.25
C ARG A 267 -2.42 -15.13 7.73
N LEU A 268 -3.73 -15.38 7.80
CA LEU A 268 -4.31 -16.59 7.22
C LEU A 268 -4.03 -16.66 5.71
N GLU A 269 -4.32 -15.58 4.98
CA GLU A 269 -4.15 -15.53 3.52
C GLU A 269 -2.68 -15.48 3.09
N GLY A 270 -1.85 -14.69 3.76
CA GLY A 270 -0.46 -14.46 3.35
C GLY A 270 0.55 -15.46 3.91
N GLU A 271 0.27 -16.06 5.07
CA GLU A 271 1.22 -16.89 5.82
C GLU A 271 0.64 -18.26 6.18
N GLY A 272 -0.66 -18.51 5.92
CA GLY A 272 -1.34 -19.74 6.33
C GLY A 272 -1.50 -19.89 7.85
N GLU A 273 -1.34 -18.80 8.62
CA GLU A 273 -1.42 -18.82 10.08
C GLU A 273 -2.87 -18.62 10.55
N GLU A 274 -3.45 -19.67 11.16
CA GLU A 274 -4.70 -19.55 11.91
C GLU A 274 -4.48 -18.76 13.22
N SER A 275 -5.51 -18.03 13.66
CA SER A 275 -5.42 -17.19 14.87
C SER A 275 -6.67 -17.30 15.73
N GLU A 276 -6.49 -17.33 17.05
CA GLU A 276 -7.55 -17.03 18.01
C GLU A 276 -7.44 -15.58 18.46
N LEU A 277 -8.56 -14.87 18.47
CA LEU A 277 -8.64 -13.46 18.86
C LEU A 277 -9.62 -13.28 20.01
N GLU A 278 -9.28 -12.37 20.91
CA GLU A 278 -10.20 -11.78 21.88
C GLU A 278 -10.47 -10.34 21.44
N LEU A 279 -11.73 -10.06 21.13
CA LEU A 279 -12.22 -8.79 20.62
C LEU A 279 -13.25 -8.20 21.60
N ASN A 280 -13.37 -6.88 21.59
CA ASN A 280 -14.36 -6.11 22.34
C ASN A 280 -15.70 -5.99 21.58
N PHE A 281 -15.68 -6.18 20.26
CA PHE A 281 -16.87 -6.13 19.41
C PHE A 281 -17.00 -7.40 18.56
N ASN A 282 -18.23 -7.69 18.11
CA ASN A 282 -18.51 -8.79 17.21
C ASN A 282 -17.78 -8.58 15.86
N PRO A 283 -17.09 -9.60 15.30
CA PRO A 283 -16.41 -9.48 14.00
C PRO A 283 -17.35 -9.11 12.86
N ASP A 284 -18.62 -9.53 12.87
CA ASP A 284 -19.56 -9.21 11.80
C ASP A 284 -19.82 -7.70 11.73
N ASP A 285 -19.89 -7.03 12.88
CA ASP A 285 -20.03 -5.58 12.95
C ASP A 285 -18.73 -4.89 12.50
N LEU A 286 -17.57 -5.38 12.97
CA LEU A 286 -16.25 -4.84 12.61
C LEU A 286 -15.94 -4.94 11.11
N MET A 287 -16.45 -5.98 10.44
CA MET A 287 -16.29 -6.19 9.00
C MET A 287 -17.41 -5.54 8.17
N SER A 288 -18.40 -4.93 8.82
CA SER A 288 -19.48 -4.22 8.16
C SER A 288 -19.05 -2.80 7.73
N PRO A 289 -19.81 -2.15 6.82
CA PRO A 289 -19.58 -0.74 6.48
C PRO A 289 -19.66 0.23 7.67
N ALA A 290 -20.28 -0.16 8.80
CA ALA A 290 -20.36 0.68 9.99
C ALA A 290 -18.98 1.03 10.56
N ALA A 291 -18.00 0.12 10.43
CA ALA A 291 -16.63 0.32 10.89
C ALA A 291 -15.83 1.38 10.11
N LEU A 292 -16.37 1.91 9.00
CA LEU A 292 -15.74 3.01 8.25
C LEU A 292 -15.76 4.34 9.01
N ASP A 293 -16.69 4.50 9.97
CA ASP A 293 -16.73 5.64 10.88
C ASP A 293 -16.71 5.16 12.32
N ILE A 294 -15.50 5.06 12.90
CA ILE A 294 -15.37 4.49 14.25
C ILE A 294 -16.03 5.34 15.34
N ASN A 295 -16.29 6.64 15.12
CA ASN A 295 -17.08 7.43 16.08
C ASN A 295 -18.53 6.96 16.08
N SER A 296 -19.11 6.84 14.88
CA SER A 296 -20.49 6.34 14.74
C SER A 296 -20.59 4.89 15.20
N PHE A 297 -19.57 4.08 14.94
CA PHE A 297 -19.53 2.68 15.39
C PHE A 297 -19.59 2.58 16.92
N GLU A 298 -18.70 3.29 17.62
CA GLU A 298 -18.64 3.25 19.10
C GLU A 298 -19.94 3.73 19.76
N GLU A 299 -20.64 4.67 19.13
CA GLU A 299 -21.91 5.20 19.66
C GLU A 299 -23.12 4.28 19.43
N ASN A 300 -23.08 3.41 18.41
CA ASN A 300 -24.25 2.66 17.95
C ASN A 300 -24.12 1.13 18.08
N VAL A 301 -22.90 0.61 18.22
CA VAL A 301 -22.64 -0.83 18.35
C VAL A 301 -22.34 -1.16 19.80
N CYS A 302 -23.01 -2.18 20.32
CA CYS A 302 -22.80 -2.60 21.70
C CYS A 302 -21.45 -3.30 21.84
N MET A 303 -20.67 -2.91 22.84
CA MET A 303 -19.44 -3.61 23.20
C MET A 303 -19.79 -4.93 23.88
N GLU A 304 -19.47 -6.04 23.22
CA GLU A 304 -19.66 -7.40 23.70
C GLU A 304 -18.38 -8.19 23.45
N GLY A 305 -17.65 -8.46 24.54
CA GLY A 305 -16.40 -9.20 24.47
C GLY A 305 -16.63 -10.59 23.87
N CYS A 306 -15.96 -10.89 22.76
CA CYS A 306 -16.09 -12.17 22.07
C CYS A 306 -14.73 -12.80 21.77
N ARG A 307 -14.72 -14.13 21.68
CA ARG A 307 -13.56 -14.91 21.28
C ARG A 307 -13.86 -15.60 19.97
N ILE A 308 -12.99 -15.42 18.98
CA ILE A 308 -13.18 -15.96 17.64
C ILE A 308 -11.93 -16.69 17.18
N LYS A 309 -12.10 -17.60 16.21
CA LYS A 309 -11.02 -18.26 15.49
C LYS A 309 -11.11 -17.91 14.01
N VAL A 310 -10.00 -17.47 13.44
CA VAL A 310 -9.82 -17.28 12.00
C VAL A 310 -9.00 -18.47 11.48
N PHE A 311 -9.58 -19.24 10.56
CA PHE A 311 -9.03 -20.50 10.06
C PHE A 311 -9.40 -20.73 8.59
N ALA A 312 -8.67 -21.60 7.90
CA ALA A 312 -8.96 -21.96 6.51
C ALA A 312 -10.23 -22.84 6.45
N ALA A 313 -11.11 -22.57 5.49
CA ALA A 313 -12.36 -23.30 5.30
C ALA A 313 -12.16 -24.76 4.88
#